data_AF-A0A9E6EKC2-F1
#
_entry.id   AF-A0A9E6EKC2-F1
#
_cell.length_a   1.000
_cell.length_b   1.000
_cell.length_c   1.000
_cell.angle_alpha   90.00
_cell.angle_beta   90.00
_cell.angle_gamma   90.00
#
_symmetry.space_group_name_H-M   'P 1'
#
loop_
_entity.id
_entity.type
_entity.pdbx_description
1 polymer ?
#
loop_
_entity_poly.entity_id
_entity_poly.type
_entity_poly.pdbx_seq_one_letter_code
_entity_poly.pdbx_strand_id
1 'polypeptide(L)'
;MAITARPDTLRAVLQLMAERQLKEENVLALAGDGTVELASAQAIEEHLATSAKELPARDREILERLAKMDRAERWAFWQGELSRCVKCYACRNSCPMCYCGHCTMDCNRPQWVPVASHALGNLEYHMVRAMHLAGRCVECGDCGRACPVGIPIHLLTFNCEESVHHQFGQRAGASSKLDYALSTFRPDDKETFIR
;
A
#
# COMPACT_ATOMS: atom_id res chain seq x y z
N MET A 1 -3.22 9.54 22.16
CA MET A 1 -3.47 8.09 22.02
C MET A 1 -2.10 7.41 21.93
N ALA A 2 -1.81 6.42 22.76
CA ALA A 2 -0.54 5.69 22.72
C ALA A 2 -0.70 4.41 21.87
N ILE A 3 0.18 4.19 20.89
CA ILE A 3 0.16 3.02 20.00
C ILE A 3 1.44 2.24 20.20
N THR A 4 1.37 0.98 20.66
CA THR A 4 2.52 0.07 20.55
C THR A 4 2.70 -0.30 19.08
N ALA A 5 3.70 0.26 18.44
CA ALA A 5 3.80 0.30 16.99
C ALA A 5 4.96 -0.58 16.48
N ARG A 6 4.61 -1.52 15.61
CA ARG A 6 5.57 -2.19 14.74
C ARG A 6 6.10 -1.19 13.70
N PRO A 7 7.26 -1.44 13.06
CA PRO A 7 7.77 -0.57 12.00
C PRO A 7 6.74 -0.23 10.92
N ASP A 8 5.92 -1.20 10.49
CA ASP A 8 4.88 -0.97 9.48
C ASP A 8 3.76 -0.04 9.96
N THR A 9 3.43 -0.08 11.25
CA THR A 9 2.47 0.84 11.88
C THR A 9 3.04 2.24 11.93
N LEU A 10 4.32 2.39 12.27
CA LEU A 10 5.02 3.69 12.28
C LEU A 10 5.06 4.31 10.87
N ARG A 11 5.33 3.51 9.83
CA ARG A 11 5.26 3.98 8.43
C ARG A 11 3.85 4.45 8.06
N ALA A 12 2.83 3.71 8.48
CA ALA A 12 1.43 4.11 8.28
C ALA A 12 1.12 5.45 8.96
N VAL A 13 1.62 5.67 10.17
CA VAL A 13 1.47 6.93 10.91
C VAL A 13 2.13 8.08 10.15
N LEU A 14 3.38 7.94 9.71
CA LEU A 14 4.07 8.96 8.93
C LEU A 14 3.32 9.29 7.64
N GLN A 15 2.87 8.27 6.92
CA GLN A 15 2.10 8.45 5.70
C GLN A 15 0.76 9.18 5.96
N LEU A 16 0.04 8.84 7.02
CA LEU A 16 -1.19 9.54 7.40
C LEU A 16 -0.93 10.99 7.83
N MET A 17 0.22 11.28 8.46
CA MET A 17 0.64 12.65 8.74
C MET A 17 0.92 13.43 7.45
N ALA A 18 1.64 12.82 6.51
CA ALA A 18 1.90 13.40 5.19
C ALA A 18 0.59 13.71 4.43
N GLU A 19 -0.39 12.79 4.49
CA GLU A 19 -1.74 12.95 3.90
C GLU A 19 -2.67 13.86 4.71
N ARG A 20 -2.16 14.50 5.77
CA ARG A 20 -2.91 15.39 6.67
C ARG A 20 -4.13 14.72 7.32
N GLN A 21 -4.11 13.39 7.45
CA GLN A 21 -5.13 12.60 8.14
C GLN A 21 -4.87 12.51 9.64
N LEU A 22 -3.61 12.64 10.05
CA LEU A 22 -3.21 12.71 11.45
C LEU A 22 -2.41 13.98 11.69
N LYS A 23 -2.65 14.63 12.83
CA LYS A 23 -1.81 15.74 13.30
C LYS A 23 -0.80 15.21 14.31
N GLU A 24 0.42 15.69 14.22
CA GLU A 24 1.54 15.23 15.04
C GLU A 24 1.24 15.34 16.54
N GLU A 25 0.64 16.45 16.98
CA GLU A 25 0.29 16.70 18.38
C GLU A 25 -0.70 15.69 18.97
N ASN A 26 -1.38 14.91 18.15
CA ASN A 26 -2.35 13.91 18.58
C ASN A 26 -1.76 12.49 18.69
N VAL A 27 -0.51 12.30 18.31
CA VAL A 27 0.12 10.98 18.18
C VAL A 27 1.28 10.83 19.16
N LEU A 28 1.24 9.76 19.94
CA LEU A 28 2.37 9.25 20.70
C LEU A 28 2.60 7.80 20.29
N ALA A 29 3.73 7.51 19.66
CA ALA A 29 4.05 6.14 19.28
C ALA A 29 4.99 5.51 20.31
N LEU A 30 4.75 4.24 20.65
CA LEU A 30 5.58 3.47 21.55
C LEU A 30 6.18 2.29 20.78
N ALA A 31 7.50 2.22 20.66
CA ALA A 31 8.23 1.15 20.00
C ALA A 31 8.92 0.21 21.01
N GLY A 32 9.50 -0.89 20.53
CA GLY A 32 10.25 -1.85 21.36
C GLY A 32 9.42 -2.39 22.54
N ASP A 33 8.26 -2.98 22.26
CA ASP A 33 7.30 -3.48 23.26
C ASP A 33 6.77 -2.42 24.25
N GLY A 34 6.84 -1.14 23.88
CA GLY A 34 6.35 -0.03 24.69
C GLY A 34 7.42 0.69 25.50
N THR A 35 8.69 0.35 25.31
CA THR A 35 9.82 0.91 26.07
C THR A 35 10.42 2.17 25.43
N VAL A 36 10.15 2.41 24.15
CA VAL A 36 10.69 3.55 23.41
C VAL A 36 9.56 4.51 23.07
N GLU A 37 9.58 5.71 23.62
CA GLU A 37 8.59 6.75 23.31
C GLU A 37 9.04 7.62 22.13
N LEU A 38 8.18 7.74 21.13
CA LEU A 38 8.40 8.52 19.92
C LEU A 38 7.31 9.60 19.86
N ALA A 39 7.65 10.78 20.38
CA ALA A 39 6.71 11.90 20.57
C ALA A 39 6.66 12.88 19.39
N SER A 40 7.43 12.64 18.33
CA SER A 40 7.45 13.49 17.13
C SER A 40 7.59 12.65 15.87
N ALA A 41 7.18 13.22 14.73
CA ALA A 41 7.38 12.62 13.43
C ALA A 41 8.86 12.37 13.15
N GLN A 42 9.73 13.30 13.53
CA GLN A 42 11.18 13.15 13.41
C GLN A 42 11.70 11.96 14.21
N ALA A 43 11.23 11.76 15.46
CA ALA A 43 11.63 10.59 16.26
C ALA A 43 11.20 9.27 15.59
N ILE A 44 10.01 9.26 14.96
CA ILE A 44 9.53 8.10 14.20
C ILE A 44 10.42 7.84 12.98
N GLU A 45 10.76 8.88 12.22
CA GLU A 45 11.66 8.79 11.05
C GLU A 45 13.04 8.24 11.43
N GLU A 46 13.65 8.76 12.50
CA GLU A 46 14.95 8.30 13.03
C GLU A 46 14.91 6.84 13.49
N HIS A 47 13.84 6.43 14.19
CA HIS A 47 13.64 5.05 14.61
C HIS A 47 13.50 4.11 13.40
N LEU A 48 12.75 4.52 12.37
CA LEU A 48 12.55 3.74 11.16
C LEU A 48 13.82 3.63 10.31
N ALA A 49 14.70 4.63 10.32
CA ALA A 49 15.96 4.61 9.57
C ALA A 49 16.88 3.45 10.01
N THR A 50 16.74 2.98 11.24
CA THR A 50 17.50 1.83 11.79
C THR A 50 16.71 0.52 11.75
N SER A 51 15.42 0.58 11.40
CA SER A 51 14.53 -0.59 11.39
C SER A 51 14.63 -1.34 10.07
N ALA A 52 15.06 -2.60 10.10
CA ALA A 52 15.06 -3.45 8.93
C ALA A 52 13.62 -3.67 8.42
N LYS A 53 13.44 -3.57 7.11
CA LYS A 53 12.20 -3.99 6.45
C LYS A 53 12.35 -5.46 6.07
N GLU A 54 11.65 -6.33 6.79
CA GLU A 54 11.69 -7.77 6.52
C GLU A 54 10.43 -8.22 5.77
N LEU A 55 10.65 -8.85 4.62
CA LEU A 55 9.58 -9.50 3.86
C LEU A 55 9.50 -10.99 4.26
N PRO A 56 8.31 -11.51 4.59
CA PRO A 56 8.12 -12.94 4.87
C PRO A 56 8.65 -13.83 3.75
N ALA A 57 9.19 -15.01 4.08
CA ALA A 57 9.77 -15.94 3.11
C ALA A 57 8.81 -16.29 1.97
N ARG A 58 7.55 -16.60 2.30
CA ARG A 58 6.48 -16.88 1.32
C ARG A 58 6.30 -15.73 0.31
N ASP A 59 6.31 -14.49 0.78
CA ASP A 59 6.10 -13.32 -0.07
C ASP A 59 7.30 -13.10 -1.00
N ARG A 60 8.51 -13.33 -0.49
CA ARG A 60 9.75 -13.28 -1.27
C ARG A 60 9.75 -14.31 -2.40
N GLU A 61 9.39 -15.55 -2.09
CA GLU A 61 9.27 -16.63 -3.08
C GLU A 61 8.27 -16.29 -4.20
N ILE A 62 7.11 -15.72 -3.85
CA ILE A 62 6.11 -15.32 -4.84
C ILE A 62 6.65 -14.18 -5.71
N LEU A 63 7.29 -13.15 -5.13
CA LEU A 63 7.89 -12.05 -5.88
C LEU A 63 8.99 -12.54 -6.82
N GLU A 64 9.89 -13.41 -6.36
CA GLU A 64 10.95 -14.00 -7.18
C GLU A 64 10.37 -14.81 -8.36
N ARG A 65 9.27 -15.52 -8.13
CA ARG A 65 8.55 -16.22 -9.20
C ARG A 65 7.93 -15.25 -10.20
N LEU A 66 7.27 -14.19 -9.73
CA LEU A 66 6.65 -13.17 -10.59
C LEU A 66 7.66 -12.39 -11.42
N ALA A 67 8.86 -12.16 -10.87
CA ALA A 67 9.95 -11.48 -11.57
C ALA A 67 10.50 -12.31 -12.75
N LYS A 68 10.45 -13.64 -12.65
CA LYS A 68 10.88 -14.57 -13.71
C LYS A 68 9.81 -14.80 -14.80
N MET A 69 8.55 -14.47 -14.51
CA MET A 69 7.45 -14.58 -15.47
C MET A 69 7.51 -13.49 -16.54
N ASP A 70 7.18 -13.84 -17.77
CA ASP A 70 6.91 -12.87 -18.82
C ASP A 70 5.58 -12.12 -18.56
N ARG A 71 5.24 -11.19 -19.46
CA ARG A 71 4.01 -10.38 -19.32
C ARG A 71 2.74 -11.22 -19.39
N ALA A 72 2.68 -12.20 -20.27
CA ALA A 72 1.48 -13.03 -20.46
C ALA A 72 1.29 -13.99 -19.29
N GLU A 73 2.37 -14.61 -18.82
CA GLU A 73 2.38 -15.48 -17.64
C GLU A 73 1.99 -14.72 -16.37
N ARG A 74 2.56 -13.53 -16.16
CA ARG A 74 2.22 -12.69 -15.01
C ARG A 74 0.77 -12.22 -15.06
N TRP A 75 0.26 -11.90 -16.25
CA TRP A 75 -1.15 -11.57 -16.45
C TRP A 75 -2.06 -12.75 -16.14
N ALA A 76 -1.72 -13.95 -16.62
CA ALA A 76 -2.47 -15.18 -16.33
C ALA A 76 -2.46 -15.51 -14.83
N PHE A 77 -1.33 -15.34 -14.15
CA PHE A 77 -1.22 -15.50 -12.69
C PHE A 77 -2.21 -14.58 -11.97
N TRP A 78 -2.19 -13.28 -12.26
CA TRP A 78 -3.09 -12.34 -11.59
C TRP A 78 -4.56 -12.58 -11.95
N GLN A 79 -4.90 -12.87 -13.21
CA GLN A 79 -6.27 -13.25 -13.55
C GLN A 79 -6.75 -14.47 -12.75
N GLY A 80 -5.90 -15.49 -12.62
CA GLY A 80 -6.18 -16.68 -11.81
C GLY A 80 -6.41 -16.34 -10.33
N GLU A 81 -5.51 -15.59 -9.71
CA GLU A 81 -5.64 -15.18 -8.30
C GLU A 81 -6.88 -14.31 -8.07
N LEU A 82 -7.10 -13.28 -8.91
CA LEU A 82 -8.18 -12.32 -8.73
C LEU A 82 -9.55 -12.92 -9.06
N SER A 83 -9.64 -13.95 -9.91
CA SER A 83 -10.90 -14.66 -10.19
C SER A 83 -11.52 -15.29 -8.94
N ARG A 84 -10.69 -15.64 -7.94
CA ARG A 84 -11.09 -16.24 -6.65
C ARG A 84 -11.64 -15.22 -5.65
N CYS A 85 -11.53 -13.92 -5.95
CA CYS A 85 -11.94 -12.87 -5.03
C CYS A 85 -13.46 -12.87 -4.83
N VAL A 86 -13.91 -12.96 -3.58
CA VAL A 86 -15.34 -12.92 -3.22
C VAL A 86 -15.86 -11.51 -2.92
N LYS A 87 -15.06 -10.46 -3.18
CA LYS A 87 -15.35 -9.05 -2.86
C LYS A 87 -15.86 -8.83 -1.42
N CYS A 88 -15.24 -9.50 -0.45
CA CYS A 88 -15.53 -9.29 0.98
C CYS A 88 -14.97 -7.96 1.53
N TYR A 89 -14.15 -7.25 0.75
CA TYR A 89 -13.49 -5.99 1.09
C TYR A 89 -12.61 -6.00 2.35
N ALA A 90 -12.30 -7.15 2.93
CA ALA A 90 -11.39 -7.26 4.07
C ALA A 90 -10.03 -6.61 3.80
N CYS A 91 -9.51 -6.77 2.58
CA CYS A 91 -8.24 -6.16 2.14
C CYS A 91 -8.31 -4.62 2.01
N ARG A 92 -9.48 -4.05 1.77
CA ARG A 92 -9.71 -2.59 1.81
C ARG A 92 -9.79 -2.13 3.26
N ASN A 93 -10.60 -2.81 4.07
CA ASN A 93 -10.88 -2.38 5.45
C ASN A 93 -9.67 -2.54 6.38
N SER A 94 -8.76 -3.47 6.09
CA SER A 94 -7.51 -3.62 6.84
C SER A 94 -6.41 -2.64 6.43
N CYS A 95 -6.58 -1.91 5.33
CA CYS A 95 -5.53 -1.06 4.79
C CYS A 95 -5.59 0.34 5.42
N PRO A 96 -4.51 0.82 6.08
CA PRO A 96 -4.52 2.13 6.71
C PRO A 96 -4.64 3.28 5.69
N MET A 97 -4.34 3.02 4.41
CA MET A 97 -4.37 4.02 3.32
C MET A 97 -5.72 4.09 2.60
N CYS A 98 -6.68 3.24 2.98
CA CYS A 98 -8.02 3.20 2.42
C CYS A 98 -9.02 3.97 3.32
N TYR A 99 -8.72 5.22 3.66
CA TYR A 99 -9.53 6.04 4.58
C TYR A 99 -10.52 7.00 3.88
N CYS A 100 -10.68 6.92 2.55
CA CYS A 100 -11.56 7.83 1.81
C CYS A 100 -12.98 7.83 2.39
N GLY A 101 -13.53 9.01 2.69
CA GLY A 101 -14.88 9.16 3.24
C GLY A 101 -15.99 8.67 2.29
N HIS A 102 -15.72 8.67 0.99
CA HIS A 102 -16.59 8.08 -0.03
C HIS A 102 -15.75 7.24 -0.99
N CYS A 103 -16.02 5.94 -1.08
CA CYS A 103 -15.27 5.04 -1.94
C CYS A 103 -16.08 4.71 -3.20
N THR A 104 -15.44 4.76 -4.37
CA THR A 104 -16.05 4.39 -5.66
C THR A 104 -16.64 2.97 -5.65
N MET A 105 -16.13 2.08 -4.79
CA MET A 105 -16.64 0.72 -4.64
C MET A 105 -17.99 0.64 -3.95
N ASP A 106 -18.38 1.69 -3.23
CA ASP A 106 -19.68 1.82 -2.55
C ASP A 106 -20.67 2.65 -3.38
N CYS A 107 -20.22 3.26 -4.48
CA CYS A 107 -21.06 4.04 -5.38
C CYS A 107 -21.90 3.14 -6.27
N ASN A 108 -23.21 3.41 -6.33
CA ASN A 108 -24.13 2.76 -7.26
C ASN A 108 -24.54 3.68 -8.43
N ARG A 109 -24.18 4.97 -8.41
CA ARG A 109 -24.55 5.96 -9.44
C ARG A 109 -23.45 7.02 -9.64
N PRO A 110 -22.76 7.00 -10.80
CA PRO A 110 -22.65 5.86 -11.72
C PRO A 110 -21.97 4.66 -11.03
N GLN A 111 -22.36 3.44 -11.41
CA GLN A 111 -21.68 2.24 -10.95
C GLN A 111 -20.50 1.95 -11.89
N TRP A 112 -19.30 2.35 -11.49
CA TRP A 112 -18.07 2.11 -12.26
C TRP A 112 -17.53 0.68 -12.12
N VAL A 113 -17.70 0.08 -10.95
CA VAL A 113 -17.27 -1.29 -10.65
C VAL A 113 -18.50 -2.07 -10.20
N PRO A 114 -18.83 -3.21 -10.85
CA PRO A 114 -19.96 -4.04 -10.43
C PRO A 114 -19.81 -4.50 -8.98
N VAL A 115 -20.91 -4.51 -8.21
CA VAL A 115 -20.89 -5.01 -6.82
C VAL A 115 -20.67 -6.53 -6.77
N ALA A 116 -21.29 -7.26 -7.71
CA ALA A 116 -21.17 -8.71 -7.76
C ALA A 116 -19.71 -9.16 -7.96
N SER A 117 -19.33 -10.25 -7.30
CA SER A 117 -18.06 -10.93 -7.56
C SER A 117 -18.17 -11.71 -8.87
N HIS A 118 -17.34 -11.32 -9.83
CA HIS A 118 -17.12 -12.02 -11.09
C HIS A 118 -15.77 -11.59 -11.67
N ALA A 119 -15.22 -12.35 -12.61
CA ALA A 119 -13.85 -12.16 -13.11
C ALA A 119 -13.52 -10.71 -13.49
N LEU A 120 -14.34 -10.08 -14.34
CA LEU A 120 -14.12 -8.69 -14.77
C LEU A 120 -14.23 -7.70 -13.61
N GLY A 121 -15.29 -7.78 -12.80
CA GLY A 121 -15.49 -6.85 -11.69
C GLY A 121 -14.44 -7.00 -10.59
N ASN A 122 -13.89 -8.21 -10.40
CA ASN A 122 -12.80 -8.44 -9.47
C ASN A 122 -11.52 -7.78 -9.98
N LEU A 123 -11.20 -7.97 -11.26
CA LEU A 123 -10.08 -7.32 -11.92
C LEU A 123 -10.17 -5.80 -11.79
N GLU A 124 -11.30 -5.20 -12.15
CA GLU A 124 -11.53 -3.76 -12.07
C GLU A 124 -11.34 -3.21 -10.64
N TYR A 125 -11.93 -3.88 -9.64
CA TYR A 125 -11.75 -3.51 -8.24
C TYR A 125 -10.28 -3.46 -7.84
N HIS A 126 -9.53 -4.51 -8.16
CA HIS A 126 -8.14 -4.63 -7.77
C HIS A 126 -7.22 -3.68 -8.54
N MET A 127 -7.52 -3.38 -9.82
CA MET A 127 -6.78 -2.40 -10.62
C MET A 127 -6.99 -0.98 -10.11
N VAL A 128 -8.24 -0.58 -9.84
CA VAL A 128 -8.53 0.74 -9.25
C VAL A 128 -7.86 0.89 -7.89
N ARG A 129 -7.95 -0.15 -7.04
CA ARG A 129 -7.31 -0.12 -5.71
C ARG A 129 -5.79 -0.05 -5.81
N ALA A 130 -5.15 -0.80 -6.71
CA ALA A 130 -3.71 -0.73 -6.92
C ALA A 130 -3.28 0.67 -7.36
N MET A 131 -4.02 1.29 -8.29
CA MET A 131 -3.75 2.65 -8.75
C MET A 131 -3.92 3.69 -7.63
N HIS A 132 -4.99 3.60 -6.84
CA HIS A 132 -5.22 4.50 -5.69
C HIS A 132 -4.18 4.37 -4.57
N LEU A 133 -3.42 3.28 -4.53
CA LEU A 133 -2.39 3.02 -3.53
C LEU A 133 -0.96 3.20 -4.05
N ALA A 134 -0.78 3.43 -5.36
CA ALA A 134 0.54 3.67 -5.93
C ALA A 134 1.16 4.94 -5.33
N GLY A 135 2.33 4.83 -4.69
CA GLY A 135 2.99 5.92 -3.98
C GLY A 135 2.42 6.22 -2.59
N ARG A 136 1.48 5.41 -2.11
CA ARG A 136 0.84 5.55 -0.78
C ARG A 136 0.98 4.29 0.06
N CYS A 137 1.30 3.16 -0.57
CA CYS A 137 1.40 1.87 0.09
C CYS A 137 2.64 1.81 0.99
N VAL A 138 2.43 1.80 2.31
CA VAL A 138 3.51 1.65 3.31
C VAL A 138 4.04 0.22 3.47
N GLU A 139 3.65 -0.67 2.56
CA GLU A 139 4.13 -2.05 2.47
C GLU A 139 3.91 -2.93 3.72
N CYS A 140 2.86 -2.65 4.50
CA CYS A 140 2.55 -3.38 5.73
C CYS A 140 2.07 -4.83 5.52
N GLY A 141 1.55 -5.19 4.34
CA GLY A 141 1.06 -6.53 4.03
C GLY A 141 -0.31 -6.92 4.62
N ASP A 142 -0.99 -6.03 5.36
CA ASP A 142 -2.28 -6.36 6.01
C ASP A 142 -3.40 -6.74 5.05
N CYS A 143 -3.35 -6.23 3.82
CA CYS A 143 -4.35 -6.57 2.81
C CYS A 143 -4.25 -8.03 2.32
N GLY A 144 -3.03 -8.59 2.28
CA GLY A 144 -2.82 -10.02 2.03
C GLY A 144 -3.21 -10.87 3.24
N ARG A 145 -2.80 -10.45 4.44
CA ARG A 145 -3.14 -11.16 5.70
C ARG A 145 -4.63 -11.25 5.97
N ALA A 146 -5.38 -10.19 5.65
CA ALA A 146 -6.82 -10.15 5.83
C ALA A 146 -7.62 -10.95 4.79
N CYS A 147 -6.98 -11.45 3.71
CA CYS A 147 -7.69 -12.12 2.63
C CYS A 147 -8.13 -13.54 3.03
N PRO A 148 -9.44 -13.85 3.12
CA PRO A 148 -9.92 -15.17 3.56
C PRO A 148 -9.64 -16.28 2.54
N VAL A 149 -9.39 -15.93 1.28
CA VAL A 149 -9.05 -16.88 0.20
C VAL A 149 -7.55 -16.87 -0.13
N GLY A 150 -6.73 -16.16 0.65
CA GLY A 150 -5.28 -16.21 0.56
C GLY A 150 -4.67 -15.59 -0.71
N ILE A 151 -5.38 -14.66 -1.37
CA ILE A 151 -4.85 -13.90 -2.52
C ILE A 151 -3.72 -12.99 -2.02
N PRO A 152 -2.51 -13.05 -2.60
CA PRO A 152 -1.37 -12.24 -2.18
C PRO A 152 -1.46 -10.80 -2.73
N ILE A 153 -2.59 -10.12 -2.50
CA ILE A 153 -2.92 -8.84 -3.14
C ILE A 153 -1.97 -7.70 -2.75
N HIS A 154 -1.34 -7.79 -1.57
CA HIS A 154 -0.33 -6.84 -1.14
C HIS A 154 0.87 -6.81 -2.09
N LEU A 155 1.26 -7.94 -2.67
CA LEU A 155 2.41 -8.03 -3.59
C LEU A 155 2.17 -7.26 -4.90
N LEU A 156 0.92 -7.20 -5.39
CA LEU A 156 0.56 -6.36 -6.52
C LEU A 156 0.85 -4.88 -6.20
N THR A 157 0.50 -4.45 -4.99
CA THR A 157 0.68 -3.06 -4.56
C THR A 157 2.15 -2.76 -4.24
N PHE A 158 2.89 -3.72 -3.67
CA PHE A 158 4.34 -3.58 -3.43
C PHE A 158 5.08 -3.38 -4.75
N ASN A 159 4.69 -4.10 -5.81
CA ASN A 159 5.28 -3.91 -7.13
C ASN A 159 4.97 -2.53 -7.72
N CYS A 160 3.77 -1.99 -7.49
CA CYS A 160 3.44 -0.61 -7.86
C CYS A 160 4.31 0.39 -7.10
N GLU A 161 4.49 0.20 -5.78
CA GLU A 161 5.34 1.06 -4.95
C GLU A 161 6.81 1.00 -5.38
N GLU A 162 7.32 -0.18 -5.72
CA GLU A 162 8.68 -0.32 -6.26
C GLU A 162 8.85 0.39 -7.59
N SER A 163 7.83 0.35 -8.44
CA SER A 163 7.82 1.11 -9.69
C SER A 163 7.84 2.62 -9.43
N VAL A 164 7.04 3.10 -8.48
CA VAL A 164 7.03 4.52 -8.09
C VAL A 164 8.40 4.94 -7.56
N HIS A 165 9.02 4.16 -6.69
CA HIS A 165 10.35 4.48 -6.19
C HIS A 165 11.42 4.50 -7.28
N HIS A 166 11.43 3.50 -8.16
CA HIS A 166 12.44 3.44 -9.21
C HIS A 166 12.35 4.64 -10.18
N GLN A 167 11.13 5.11 -10.44
CA GLN A 167 10.90 6.24 -11.36
C GLN A 167 11.08 7.60 -10.68
N PHE A 168 10.59 7.76 -9.44
CA PHE A 168 10.45 9.07 -8.77
C PHE A 168 11.28 9.21 -7.49
N GLY A 169 11.95 8.15 -7.02
CA GLY A 169 12.80 8.15 -5.82
C GLY A 169 12.05 8.16 -4.48
N GLN A 170 10.73 8.22 -4.50
CA GLN A 170 9.89 8.36 -3.31
C GLN A 170 9.53 6.99 -2.69
N ARG A 171 9.22 6.99 -1.40
CA ARG A 171 8.74 5.82 -0.64
C ARG A 171 7.64 6.27 0.31
N ALA A 172 6.47 5.65 0.21
CA ALA A 172 5.40 5.91 1.15
C ALA A 172 5.81 5.56 2.60
N GLY A 173 5.42 6.41 3.55
CA GLY A 173 5.70 6.21 4.97
C GLY A 173 7.17 6.36 5.38
N ALA A 174 8.02 6.94 4.53
CA ALA A 174 9.41 7.29 4.86
C ALA A 174 9.56 8.67 5.53
N SER A 175 8.62 9.59 5.29
CA SER A 175 8.57 10.90 5.93
C SER A 175 7.12 11.32 6.22
N SER A 176 6.97 12.17 7.23
CA SER A 176 5.73 12.89 7.55
C SER A 176 5.43 14.06 6.58
N LYS A 177 6.37 14.39 5.70
CA LYS A 177 6.18 15.43 4.68
C LYS A 177 5.62 14.82 3.40
N LEU A 178 4.67 15.55 2.83
CA LEU A 178 4.00 15.15 1.59
C LEU A 178 4.96 15.26 0.40
N ASP A 179 5.30 14.12 -0.20
CA ASP A 179 6.02 14.04 -1.48
C ASP A 179 5.48 12.86 -2.32
N TYR A 180 4.36 13.07 -3.04
CA TYR A 180 3.79 12.04 -3.93
C TYR A 180 4.14 12.24 -5.38
N ALA A 181 4.44 11.14 -6.03
CA ALA A 181 4.76 11.07 -7.45
C ALA A 181 3.57 11.51 -8.30
N LEU A 182 2.35 11.28 -7.79
CA LEU A 182 1.12 11.63 -8.49
C LEU A 182 0.57 13.02 -8.13
N SER A 183 1.18 13.74 -7.17
CA SER A 183 0.77 15.10 -6.81
C SER A 183 1.87 16.16 -6.97
N THR A 184 3.10 15.74 -7.21
CA THR A 184 4.27 16.60 -7.39
C THR A 184 4.76 16.45 -8.81
N PHE A 185 4.84 17.56 -9.55
CA PHE A 185 5.50 17.59 -10.85
C PHE A 185 6.95 18.05 -10.67
N ARG A 186 7.92 17.31 -11.22
CA ARG A 186 9.32 17.71 -11.23
C ARG A 186 9.84 17.77 -12.67
N PRO A 187 10.43 18.90 -13.11
CA PRO A 187 10.98 19.02 -14.47
C PRO A 187 12.10 18.01 -14.79
N ASP A 188 12.75 17.47 -13.77
CA ASP A 188 13.82 16.46 -13.84
C ASP A 188 13.32 15.00 -13.82
N ASP A 189 12.00 14.77 -13.78
CA ASP A 189 11.44 13.41 -13.80
C ASP A 189 11.75 12.66 -15.11
N LYS A 190 11.93 11.34 -15.00
CA LYS A 190 12.32 10.49 -16.13
C LYS A 190 11.13 10.25 -17.09
N GLU A 191 11.12 10.92 -18.23
CA GLU A 191 10.12 10.72 -19.30
C GLU A 191 10.36 9.48 -20.20
N THR A 192 11.11 8.49 -19.71
CA THR A 192 11.59 7.34 -20.53
C THR A 192 10.52 6.30 -20.90
N PHE A 193 9.27 6.52 -20.47
CA PHE A 193 8.14 5.61 -20.63
C PHE A 193 7.31 5.88 -21.90
N ILE A 194 7.42 7.05 -22.53
CA ILE A 194 6.90 7.30 -23.87
C ILE A 194 8.00 6.89 -24.86
N ARG A 195 7.81 5.77 -25.55
CA ARG A 195 8.71 5.26 -26.60
C ARG A 195 7.93 4.96 -27.87
#